data_AF-A0A8H6XQW3-F1
#
_entry.id   AF-A0A8H6XQW3-F1
#
_cell.length_a   1.000
_cell.length_b   1.000
_cell.length_c   1.000
_cell.angle_alpha   90.00
_cell.angle_beta   90.00
_cell.angle_gamma   90.00
#
_symmetry.space_group_name_H-M   'P 1'
#
loop_
_entity.id
_entity.type
_entity.pdbx_description
1 polymer ?
#
loop_
_entity_poly.entity_id
_entity_poly.type
_entity_poly.pdbx_seq_one_letter_code
_entity_poly.pdbx_strand_id
1 'polypeptide(L)'
;MLSNPFQLLSTLRFASQSLWTPRSFSTSAVVEAGYKMKSHSGAKKRWRSAPGLKSFKRGKAFRSHLNANKPPARLNRLGNTAYSTPAQTHKLRKLLLPYGSG
;
A
#
# COMPACT_ATOMS: atom_id res chain seq x y z
N MET A 1 42.86 -50.58 48.44
CA MET A 1 42.14 -49.30 48.54
C MET A 1 41.89 -48.83 47.11
N LEU A 2 40.76 -49.22 46.50
CA LEU A 2 39.46 -48.51 46.43
C LEU A 2 39.39 -47.47 45.30
N SER A 3 38.28 -47.56 44.54
CA SER A 3 37.76 -46.70 43.45
C SER A 3 38.12 -47.15 42.01
N ASN A 4 37.22 -47.19 41.01
CA ASN A 4 35.75 -47.26 40.95
C ASN A 4 35.40 -47.61 39.47
N PRO A 5 34.37 -48.42 39.19
CA PRO A 5 34.02 -48.85 37.84
C PRO A 5 32.90 -47.96 37.25
N PHE A 6 33.23 -46.96 36.44
CA PHE A 6 32.20 -46.23 35.68
C PHE A 6 32.75 -45.77 34.32
N GLN A 7 32.71 -46.66 33.34
CA GLN A 7 32.83 -46.29 31.93
C GLN A 7 31.47 -45.73 31.48
N LEU A 8 31.48 -44.46 31.09
CA LEU A 8 30.31 -43.66 30.71
C LEU A 8 29.71 -44.17 29.39
N LEU A 9 28.40 -44.42 29.39
CA LEU A 9 27.62 -44.68 28.18
C LEU A 9 27.61 -43.43 27.27
N SER A 10 28.09 -43.56 26.04
CA SER A 10 27.99 -42.53 25.01
C SER A 10 26.58 -42.53 24.40
N THR A 11 25.81 -41.48 24.70
CA THR A 11 24.47 -41.28 24.13
C THR A 11 24.60 -40.74 22.70
N LEU A 12 24.27 -41.55 21.69
CA LEU A 12 24.11 -41.10 20.31
C LEU A 12 22.83 -40.25 20.22
N ARG A 13 22.99 -38.92 20.10
CA ARG A 13 21.87 -38.02 19.78
C ARG A 13 21.64 -38.03 18.28
N PHE A 14 20.56 -38.67 17.83
CA PHE A 14 20.03 -38.46 16.49
C PHE A 14 19.47 -37.04 16.38
N ALA A 15 20.17 -36.17 15.68
CA ALA A 15 19.67 -34.86 15.31
C ALA A 15 18.67 -35.01 14.16
N SER A 16 17.37 -35.03 14.48
CA SER A 16 16.31 -34.90 13.49
C SER A 16 16.36 -33.48 12.90
N GLN A 17 17.01 -33.34 11.75
CA GLN A 17 16.97 -32.11 10.97
C GLN A 17 15.55 -31.93 10.42
N SER A 18 14.77 -31.07 11.06
CA SER A 18 13.53 -30.52 10.51
C SER A 18 13.88 -29.70 9.27
N LEU A 19 13.71 -30.30 8.09
CA LEU A 19 13.76 -29.57 6.81
C LEU A 19 12.54 -28.66 6.72
N TRP A 20 12.66 -27.44 7.25
CA TRP A 20 11.74 -26.36 6.92
C TRP A 20 11.94 -25.98 5.45
N THR A 21 11.12 -26.54 4.58
CA THR A 21 11.00 -26.09 3.19
C THR A 21 10.41 -24.67 3.21
N PRO A 22 11.14 -23.64 2.76
CA PRO A 22 10.54 -22.34 2.56
C PRO A 22 9.44 -22.47 1.50
N ARG A 23 8.26 -21.90 1.77
CA ARG A 23 7.21 -21.78 0.76
C ARG A 23 7.74 -20.91 -0.38
N SER A 24 8.19 -21.53 -1.46
CA SER A 24 8.49 -20.85 -2.71
C SER A 24 7.19 -20.28 -3.27
N PHE A 25 7.04 -18.95 -3.24
CA PHE A 25 5.93 -18.31 -3.94
C PHE A 25 6.14 -18.48 -5.44
N SER A 26 5.16 -19.08 -6.12
CA SER A 26 5.16 -19.21 -7.58
C SER A 26 5.07 -17.83 -8.21
N THR A 27 6.18 -17.36 -8.79
CA THR A 27 6.22 -16.12 -9.58
C THR A 27 6.09 -16.49 -11.05
N SER A 28 4.87 -16.69 -11.56
CA SER A 28 4.68 -16.70 -13.01
C SER A 28 5.00 -15.32 -13.58
N ALA A 29 5.58 -15.28 -14.78
CA ALA A 29 5.81 -14.02 -15.46
C ALA A 29 4.48 -13.28 -15.66
N VAL A 30 4.46 -11.96 -15.42
CA VAL A 30 3.24 -11.11 -15.42
C VAL A 30 2.42 -11.25 -16.71
N VAL A 31 3.09 -11.57 -17.82
CA VAL A 31 2.50 -11.79 -19.15
C VAL A 31 1.69 -13.08 -19.23
N GLU A 32 2.20 -14.19 -18.68
CA GLU A 32 1.54 -15.50 -18.66
C GLU A 32 0.29 -15.52 -17.77
N ALA A 33 0.27 -14.69 -16.72
CA ALA A 33 -0.83 -14.63 -15.76
C ALA A 33 -2.01 -13.74 -16.19
N GLY A 34 -1.95 -13.08 -17.36
CA GLY A 34 -3.02 -12.19 -17.83
C GLY A 34 -3.31 -11.02 -16.86
N TYR A 35 -2.27 -10.51 -16.19
CA TYR A 35 -2.42 -9.56 -15.09
C TYR A 35 -3.01 -8.22 -15.57
N LYS A 36 -4.15 -7.82 -14.99
CA LYS A 36 -4.80 -6.53 -15.26
C LYS A 36 -4.39 -5.49 -14.21
N MET A 37 -4.04 -4.30 -14.69
CA MET A 37 -3.76 -3.16 -13.80
C MET A 37 -4.96 -2.84 -12.92
N LYS A 38 -4.76 -2.71 -11.61
CA LYS A 38 -5.83 -2.36 -10.68
C LYS A 38 -5.85 -0.85 -10.46
N SER A 39 -7.03 -0.28 -10.35
CA SER A 39 -7.16 1.11 -9.89
C SER A 39 -6.86 1.20 -8.40
N HIS A 40 -6.05 2.16 -8.00
CA HIS A 40 -5.69 2.39 -6.60
C HIS A 40 -6.93 2.83 -5.81
N SER A 41 -7.41 1.98 -4.92
CA SER A 41 -8.67 2.17 -4.17
C SER A 41 -8.70 3.49 -3.38
N GLY A 42 -7.60 3.84 -2.72
CA GLY A 42 -7.48 5.09 -1.95
C GLY A 42 -7.56 6.37 -2.82
N ALA A 43 -6.90 6.37 -3.98
CA ALA A 43 -6.96 7.47 -4.93
C ALA A 43 -8.34 7.56 -5.58
N LYS A 44 -8.91 6.41 -5.97
CA LYS A 44 -10.29 6.33 -6.47
C LYS A 44 -11.30 6.83 -5.45
N LYS A 45 -11.06 6.84 -4.13
CA LYS A 45 -12.01 7.43 -3.17
C LYS A 45 -11.91 8.96 -3.09
N ARG A 46 -10.74 9.53 -3.37
CA ARG A 46 -10.41 10.95 -3.11
C ARG A 46 -10.48 11.84 -4.34
N TRP A 47 -10.15 11.30 -5.50
CA TRP A 47 -10.07 12.03 -6.76
C TRP A 47 -11.18 11.61 -7.71
N ARG A 48 -11.81 12.58 -8.37
CA ARG A 48 -12.86 12.37 -9.38
C ARG A 48 -12.40 13.01 -10.68
N SER A 49 -12.82 12.46 -11.81
CA SER A 49 -12.65 13.12 -13.10
C SER A 49 -13.45 14.42 -13.13
N ALA A 50 -12.86 15.48 -13.69
CA ALA A 50 -13.57 16.72 -13.95
C ALA A 50 -14.09 16.67 -15.40
N PRO A 51 -15.41 16.53 -15.64
CA PRO A 51 -15.93 16.44 -17.01
C PRO A 51 -15.51 17.66 -17.83
N GLY A 52 -15.01 17.44 -19.05
CA GLY A 52 -14.58 18.51 -19.96
C GLY A 52 -13.18 19.07 -19.72
N LEU A 53 -12.55 18.76 -18.58
CA LEU A 53 -11.16 19.12 -18.29
C LEU A 53 -10.31 17.85 -18.20
N LYS A 54 -9.11 17.85 -18.81
CA LYS A 54 -8.10 16.79 -18.68
C LYS A 54 -7.44 16.78 -17.28
N SER A 55 -8.23 16.95 -16.21
CA SER A 55 -7.79 17.11 -14.82
C SER A 55 -8.73 16.39 -13.84
N PHE A 56 -8.27 16.25 -12.60
CA PHE A 56 -9.03 15.62 -11.52
C PHE A 56 -9.43 16.66 -10.48
N LYS A 57 -10.59 16.43 -9.85
CA LYS A 57 -11.12 17.25 -8.75
C LYS A 57 -11.10 16.51 -7.42
N ARG A 58 -10.94 17.26 -6.32
CA ARG A 58 -11.00 16.80 -4.93
C ARG A 58 -11.50 17.91 -3.99
N GLY A 59 -11.87 17.53 -2.76
CA GLY A 59 -12.04 18.49 -1.67
C GLY A 59 -10.70 19.01 -1.12
N LYS A 60 -10.66 20.26 -0.67
CA LYS A 60 -9.50 20.84 0.03
C LYS A 60 -9.34 20.23 1.43
N ALA A 61 -8.12 20.24 1.94
CA ALA A 61 -7.80 19.73 3.27
C ALA A 61 -8.15 20.76 4.38
N PHE A 62 -8.01 20.36 5.65
CA PHE A 62 -8.09 21.24 6.82
C PHE A 62 -9.47 21.87 7.13
N ARG A 63 -10.58 21.24 6.71
CA ARG A 63 -11.96 21.65 7.03
C ARG A 63 -12.78 20.60 7.78
N SER A 64 -12.12 19.68 8.50
CA SER A 64 -12.82 18.60 9.22
C SER A 64 -13.11 18.94 10.69
N HIS A 65 -12.12 19.44 11.43
CA HIS A 65 -12.23 19.79 12.86
C HIS A 65 -11.51 21.12 13.15
N LEU A 66 -11.70 21.67 14.35
CA LEU A 66 -11.15 22.97 14.80
C LEU A 66 -11.53 24.12 13.85
N ASN A 67 -12.80 24.14 13.40
CA ASN A 67 -13.29 25.16 12.47
C ASN A 67 -13.68 26.46 13.18
N ALA A 68 -13.97 26.43 14.49
CA ALA A 68 -14.35 27.60 15.29
C ALA A 68 -13.27 28.70 15.28
N ASN A 69 -11.99 28.31 15.33
CA ASN A 69 -10.86 29.26 15.33
C ASN A 69 -10.46 29.75 13.94
N LYS A 70 -11.15 29.31 12.87
CA LYS A 70 -10.82 29.70 11.50
C LYS A 70 -11.76 30.84 11.07
N PRO A 71 -11.24 31.91 10.45
CA PRO A 71 -12.09 33.00 9.97
C PRO A 71 -13.04 32.50 8.87
N PRO A 72 -14.26 33.04 8.74
CA PRO A 72 -15.24 32.62 7.75
C PRO A 72 -14.70 32.61 6.31
N ALA A 73 -13.91 33.62 5.93
CA ALA A 73 -13.26 33.69 4.63
C ALA A 73 -12.36 32.48 4.33
N ARG A 74 -11.64 31.96 5.34
CA ARG A 74 -10.81 30.75 5.21
C ARG A 74 -11.69 29.51 5.05
N LEU A 75 -12.77 29.39 5.82
CA LEU A 75 -13.70 28.27 5.71
C LEU A 75 -14.36 28.20 4.33
N ASN A 76 -14.78 29.34 3.79
CA ASN A 76 -15.34 29.44 2.43
C ASN A 76 -14.33 29.00 1.39
N ARG A 77 -13.09 29.50 1.47
CA ARG A 77 -12.01 29.09 0.55
C ARG A 77 -11.70 27.60 0.61
N LEU A 78 -11.73 26.99 1.79
CA LEU A 78 -11.53 25.55 2.01
C LEU A 78 -12.74 24.71 1.59
N GLY A 79 -13.92 25.31 1.45
CA GLY A 79 -15.11 24.65 0.93
C GLY A 79 -15.09 24.42 -0.57
N ASN A 80 -14.34 25.25 -1.30
CA ASN A 80 -14.27 25.15 -2.75
C ASN A 80 -13.52 23.90 -3.21
N THR A 81 -13.92 23.39 -4.38
CA THR A 81 -13.24 22.29 -5.06
C THR A 81 -11.81 22.66 -5.41
N ALA A 82 -10.88 21.71 -5.26
CA ALA A 82 -9.50 21.83 -5.74
C ALA A 82 -9.29 20.93 -6.96
N TYR A 83 -8.64 21.49 -7.97
CA TYR A 83 -8.20 20.76 -9.16
C TYR A 83 -6.76 20.25 -8.98
N SER A 84 -6.41 19.20 -9.71
CA SER A 84 -5.06 18.64 -9.73
C SER A 84 -4.10 19.56 -10.48
N THR A 85 -2.87 19.65 -9.97
CA THR A 85 -1.78 20.30 -10.73
C THR A 85 -1.34 19.41 -11.90
N PRO A 86 -0.61 19.92 -12.90
CA PRO A 86 -0.14 19.10 -14.03
C PRO A 86 0.68 17.88 -13.59
N ALA A 87 1.58 18.06 -12.62
CA ALA A 87 2.39 16.97 -12.06
C ALA A 87 1.53 15.90 -11.36
N GLN A 88 0.53 16.32 -10.58
CA GLN A 88 -0.42 15.39 -9.94
C GLN A 88 -1.25 14.64 -10.97
N THR A 89 -1.69 15.33 -12.02
CA THR A 89 -2.47 14.76 -13.12
C THR A 89 -1.69 13.68 -13.86
N HIS A 90 -0.39 13.90 -14.10
CA HIS A 90 0.49 12.89 -14.69
C HIS A 90 0.53 11.61 -13.84
N LYS A 91 0.79 11.75 -12.53
CA LYS A 91 0.84 10.62 -11.58
C LYS A 91 -0.51 9.90 -11.49
N LEU A 92 -1.62 10.65 -11.45
CA LEU A 92 -2.97 10.10 -11.34
C LEU A 92 -3.32 9.25 -12.56
N ARG A 93 -3.06 9.74 -13.79
CA ARG A 93 -3.37 9.00 -15.02
C ARG A 93 -2.50 7.77 -15.21
N LYS A 94 -1.20 7.86 -14.93
CA LYS A 94 -0.26 6.78 -15.26
C LYS A 94 -0.21 5.68 -14.20
N LEU A 95 -0.26 6.03 -12.92
CA LEU A 95 0.05 5.08 -11.83
C LEU A 95 -1.16 4.72 -10.98
N LEU A 96 -2.06 5.66 -10.72
CA LEU A 96 -3.09 5.49 -9.68
C LEU A 96 -4.46 5.11 -10.25
N LEU A 97 -4.85 5.73 -11.36
CA LEU A 97 -6.17 5.63 -11.96
C LEU A 97 -6.05 5.31 -13.46
N PRO A 98 -5.55 4.11 -13.82
CA PRO A 98 -5.39 3.72 -15.22
C PRO A 98 -6.70 3.71 -16.01
N TYR A 99 -7.84 3.54 -15.31
CA TYR A 99 -9.19 3.56 -15.90
C TYR A 99 -10.02 4.78 -15.45
N GLY A 100 -9.40 5.76 -14.78
CA GLY A 100 -10.08 7.00 -14.42
C GLY A 100 -10.16 7.89 -15.66
N SER A 101 -11.36 8.07 -16.21
CA SER A 101 -11.55 8.94 -17.37
C SER A 101 -11.12 10.38 -17.07
N GLY A 102 -10.60 11.07 -18.09
CA GLY A 102 -10.31 12.49 -18.11
C GLY A 102 -10.31 12.95 -19.56
#